data_AF-A0A7D7QKQ6-F1
#
_entry.id   AF-A0A7D7QKQ6-F1
#
_cell.length_a   1.000
_cell.length_b   1.000
_cell.length_c   1.000
_cell.angle_alpha   90.00
_cell.angle_beta   90.00
_cell.angle_gamma   90.00
#
_symmetry.space_group_name_H-M   'P 1'
#
loop_
_entity.id
_entity.type
_entity.pdbx_description
1 polymer ?
#
loop_
_entity_poly.entity_id
_entity_poly.type
_entity_poly.pdbx_seq_one_letter_code
_entity_poly.pdbx_strand_id
1 'polypeptide(L)' 'MTTQKNTPPKGVLIAVGTIALLIILYFILAAIFPEIFESLSQAEIQPVNN' A
#
# COMPACT_ATOMS: atom_id res chain seq x y z
N MET A 1 -25.72 -19.55 -30.14
CA MET A 1 -25.69 -18.96 -28.78
C MET A 1 -24.33 -18.32 -28.60
N THR A 2 -24.25 -16.99 -28.49
CA THR A 2 -22.97 -16.30 -28.35
C THR A 2 -22.56 -16.31 -26.88
N THR A 3 -21.50 -17.05 -26.55
CA THR A 3 -20.95 -17.13 -25.20
C THR A 3 -20.39 -15.77 -24.79
N GLN A 4 -21.08 -15.05 -23.92
CA GLN A 4 -20.62 -13.78 -23.38
C GLN A 4 -19.48 -14.05 -22.38
N LYS A 5 -18.25 -13.62 -22.71
CA LYS A 5 -17.10 -13.78 -21.83
C LYS A 5 -17.06 -12.64 -20.83
N ASN A 6 -17.28 -12.93 -19.54
CA ASN A 6 -17.08 -12.00 -18.44
C ASN A 6 -15.59 -11.69 -18.27
N THR A 7 -15.09 -10.76 -19.07
CA THR A 7 -13.72 -10.25 -18.94
C THR A 7 -13.79 -9.03 -18.04
N PRO A 8 -13.03 -8.98 -16.94
CA PRO A 8 -13.04 -7.81 -16.06
C PRO A 8 -12.67 -6.55 -16.87
N PRO A 9 -13.35 -5.42 -16.61
CA PRO A 9 -13.03 -4.16 -17.27
C PRO A 9 -11.55 -3.82 -17.07
N LYS A 10 -10.91 -3.24 -18.09
CA LYS A 10 -9.49 -2.84 -18.03
C LYS A 10 -9.19 -1.97 -16.81
N GLY A 11 -10.13 -1.12 -16.40
CA GLY A 11 -10.01 -0.28 -15.20
C GLY A 11 -9.86 -1.08 -13.91
N VAL A 12 -10.54 -2.22 -13.78
CA VAL A 12 -10.42 -3.09 -12.60
C VAL A 12 -9.02 -3.72 -12.55
N LEU A 13 -8.51 -4.18 -13.69
CA LEU A 13 -7.18 -4.75 -13.77
C LEU A 13 -6.09 -3.73 -13.42
N ILE A 14 -6.24 -2.49 -13.90
CA ILE A 14 -5.33 -1.39 -13.57
C ILE A 14 -5.41 -1.07 -12.08
N ALA A 15 -6.60 -0.94 -11.50
CA ALA A 15 -6.77 -0.62 -10.08
C ALA A 15 -6.13 -1.67 -9.17
N VAL A 16 -6.34 -2.95 -9.45
CA VAL A 16 -5.69 -4.05 -8.69
C VAL A 16 -4.17 -4.00 -8.85
N GLY A 17 -3.68 -3.76 -10.07
CA GLY A 17 -2.25 -3.59 -10.33
C GLY A 17 -1.63 -2.41 -9.58
N THR A 18 -2.32 -1.27 -9.52
CA THR A 18 -1.87 -0.08 -8.78
C THR A 18 -1.79 -0.37 -7.28
N ILE A 19 -2.81 -1.02 -6.70
CA ILE A 19 -2.80 -1.38 -5.28
C ILE A 19 -1.62 -2.31 -4.98
N ALA A 20 -1.42 -3.36 -5.78
CA ALA A 20 -0.30 -4.28 -5.62
C ALA A 20 1.05 -3.55 -5.73
N LEU A 21 1.19 -2.63 -6.69
CA LEU A 21 2.40 -1.83 -6.87
C LEU A 21 2.69 -0.93 -5.66
N LEU A 22 1.67 -0.28 -5.08
CA LEU A 22 1.82 0.55 -3.88
C LEU A 22 2.26 -0.27 -2.67
N ILE A 23 1.71 -1.49 -2.51
CA ILE A 23 2.12 -2.40 -1.43
C ILE A 23 3.59 -2.77 -1.56
N ILE A 24 4.03 -3.14 -2.77
CA ILE A 24 5.44 -3.48 -3.03
C ILE A 24 6.34 -2.27 -2.74
N LEU A 25 5.96 -1.08 -3.19
CA LEU A 25 6.72 0.14 -2.91
C LEU A 25 6.83 0.41 -1.41
N TYR A 26 5.74 0.25 -0.64
CA TYR A 26 5.77 0.40 0.81
C TYR A 26 6.84 -0.49 1.45
N PHE A 27 6.88 -1.79 1.10
CA PHE A 27 7.87 -2.70 1.66
C PHE A 27 9.30 -2.35 1.27
N ILE A 28 9.52 -1.93 0.03
CA ILE A 28 10.84 -1.48 -0.44
C ILE A 28 11.28 -0.24 0.35
N LEU A 29 10.41 0.76 0.48
CA LEU A 29 10.73 1.99 1.22
C LEU A 29 10.95 1.70 2.72
N ALA A 30 10.14 0.86 3.34
CA ALA A 30 10.30 0.48 4.74
C ALA A 30 11.60 -0.29 4.99
N ALA A 31 12.04 -1.12 4.03
CA ALA A 31 13.31 -1.84 4.14
C ALA A 31 14.54 -0.93 3.95
N ILE A 32 14.45 0.08 3.08
CA ILE A 32 15.57 1.01 2.79
C ILE A 32 15.65 2.14 3.81
N PHE A 33 14.50 2.63 4.30
CA PHE A 33 14.40 3.81 5.17
C PHE A 33 13.69 3.51 6.51
N PRO A 34 14.11 2.48 7.27
CA PRO A 34 13.38 2.03 8.46
C PRO A 34 13.16 3.15 9.50
N GLU A 35 14.15 4.01 9.73
CA GLU A 35 14.09 5.10 10.72
C GLU A 35 12.98 6.12 10.45
N ILE A 36 12.71 6.42 9.17
CA ILE A 36 11.61 7.34 8.79
C ILE A 36 10.28 6.71 9.20
N PHE A 37 10.09 5.42 8.93
CA PHE A 37 8.86 4.71 9.28
C PHE A 37 8.72 4.49 10.79
N GLU A 38 9.81 4.28 11.52
CA GLU A 38 9.80 4.21 12.99
C GLU A 38 9.39 5.54 13.62
N SER A 39 9.92 6.67 13.12
CA SER A 39 9.59 8.01 13.63
C SER A 39 8.12 8.39 13.44
N LEU A 40 7.47 7.90 12.37
CA LEU A 40 6.04 8.07 12.14
C LEU A 40 5.18 7.32 13.17
N SER A 41 5.66 6.18 13.68
CA SER A 41 4.97 5.41 14.72
C SER A 41 5.14 6.01 16.13
N GLN A 42 6.22 6.76 16.35
CA GLN A 42 6.59 7.31 17.66
C GLN A 42 6.09 8.73 17.93
N ALA A 43 5.55 9.43 16.93
CA ALA A 43 5.18 10.85 17.03
C ALA A 43 4.08 11.16 18.07
N GLU A 44 3.33 10.18 18.58
CA GLU A 44 2.20 10.41 19.50
C GLU A 44 2.39 9.91 20.94
N ILE A 45 3.52 9.26 21.27
CA ILE A 45 3.78 8.79 22.65
C ILE A 45 4.83 9.67 23.31
N GLN A 46 4.58 10.98 23.38
CA GLN A 46 5.32 11.79 24.35
C GLN A 46 4.86 11.37 25.75
N PRO A 47 5.77 10.91 26.65
CA PRO A 47 5.37 10.63 28.02
C PRO A 47 4.86 11.94 28.62
N VAL A 48 3.59 11.99 28.99
CA VAL A 48 3.06 13.09 29.80
C VAL A 48 3.74 12.97 31.16
N ASN A 49 4.80 13.75 31.33
CA ASN A 49 5.52 13.83 32.59
C ASN A 49 4.59 14.46 33.63
N ASN A 50 4.35 13.77 34.74
CA ASN A 50 3.64 14.33 35.89
C ASN A 50 4.59 15.06 36.84
#